data_AF-A0A353IM66-F1
#
_entry.id   AF-A0A353IM66-F1
#
_cell.length_a   1.000
_cell.length_b   1.000
_cell.length_c   1.000
_cell.angle_alpha   90.00
_cell.angle_beta   90.00
_cell.angle_gamma   90.00
#
_symmetry.space_group_name_H-M   'P 1'
#
loop_
_entity.id
_entity.type
_entity.pdbx_description
1 polymer ?
#
loop_
_entity_poly.entity_id
_entity_poly.type
_entity_poly.pdbx_seq_one_letter_code
_entity_poly.pdbx_strand_id
1 'polypeptide(L)'
;FQEAMASHLRSHVPGTNINEQTFLAADYLNQFHELAMLLEALPADPSSFASDLNSWHAVDYEEHFYRSRLKDKDLAIAAYRRSPQKVRARFDSAIARLQAEALRLVATVGQALDGPQNLKMTCDGAAARLRVLIDDANAIANGYLAEEDGRKGERRSQITIDTLFRLRKG
;
A
#
# COMPACT_ATOMS: atom_id res chain seq x y z
N PHE A 1 -17.39 -11.52 -7.66
CA PHE A 1 -16.09 -11.13 -8.26
C PHE A 1 -15.20 -10.39 -7.27
N GLN A 2 -15.70 -9.38 -6.52
CA GLN A 2 -14.99 -8.79 -5.36
C GLN A 2 -14.40 -9.85 -4.41
N GLU A 3 -15.17 -10.86 -4.01
CA GLU A 3 -14.65 -11.96 -3.17
C GLU A 3 -13.61 -12.83 -3.87
N ALA A 4 -13.74 -13.06 -5.19
CA ALA A 4 -12.79 -13.87 -5.95
C ALA A 4 -11.45 -13.12 -6.17
N MET A 5 -11.52 -11.82 -6.46
CA MET A 5 -10.36 -10.93 -6.58
C MET A 5 -9.66 -10.77 -5.22
N ALA A 6 -10.43 -10.48 -4.16
CA ALA A 6 -9.92 -10.37 -2.81
C ALA A 6 -9.44 -11.73 -2.24
N SER A 7 -9.99 -12.86 -2.69
CA SER A 7 -9.49 -14.20 -2.35
C SER A 7 -8.21 -14.53 -3.11
N HIS A 8 -8.12 -14.16 -4.39
CA HIS A 8 -6.93 -14.35 -5.22
C HIS A 8 -5.75 -13.51 -4.73
N LEU A 9 -5.99 -12.29 -4.23
CA LEU A 9 -4.96 -11.52 -3.55
C LEU A 9 -4.63 -12.05 -2.16
N ARG A 10 -5.64 -12.42 -1.36
CA ARG A 10 -5.40 -13.03 -0.04
C ARG A 10 -4.56 -14.30 -0.10
N SER A 11 -4.62 -15.07 -1.20
CA SER A 11 -3.73 -16.22 -1.40
C SER A 11 -2.28 -15.84 -1.75
N HIS A 12 -2.00 -14.58 -2.06
CA HIS A 12 -0.67 -14.05 -2.39
C HIS A 12 -0.11 -13.06 -1.35
N VAL A 13 -0.85 -12.75 -0.28
CA VAL A 13 -0.38 -11.86 0.79
C VAL A 13 0.02 -12.70 2.01
N PRO A 14 1.33 -12.82 2.33
CA PRO A 14 1.76 -13.42 3.58
C PRO A 14 1.28 -12.56 4.75
N GLY A 15 0.75 -13.19 5.80
CA GLY A 15 0.10 -12.52 6.93
C GLY A 15 0.94 -11.46 7.63
N THR A 16 0.26 -10.55 8.35
CA THR A 16 0.77 -9.36 9.05
C THR A 16 2.28 -9.14 8.93
N ASN A 17 2.74 -8.70 7.75
CA ASN A 17 4.16 -8.64 7.45
C ASN A 17 4.74 -7.33 7.99
N ILE A 18 4.66 -7.14 9.32
CA ILE A 18 5.29 -6.01 10.01
C ILE A 18 6.80 -6.19 9.87
N ASN A 19 7.43 -5.26 9.18
CA ASN A 19 8.88 -5.27 9.07
C ASN A 19 9.53 -4.89 10.41
N GLU A 20 10.48 -5.72 10.88
CA GLU A 20 11.12 -5.55 12.19
C GLU A 20 12.01 -4.31 12.31
N GLN A 21 12.43 -3.71 11.19
CA GLN A 21 13.29 -2.53 11.17
C GLN A 21 12.47 -1.23 11.10
N THR A 22 11.39 -1.24 10.33
CA THR A 22 10.58 -0.04 10.06
C THR A 22 9.33 0.03 10.94
N PHE A 23 8.88 -1.10 11.47
CA PHE A 23 7.58 -1.29 12.15
C PHE A 23 6.36 -0.98 11.28
N LEU A 24 6.52 -1.06 9.96
CA LEU A 24 5.45 -0.88 9.00
C LEU A 24 4.96 -2.24 8.50
N ALA A 25 3.65 -2.48 8.55
CA ALA A 25 2.99 -3.59 7.86
C ALA A 25 2.72 -3.26 6.39
N ALA A 26 3.24 -4.08 5.48
CA ALA A 26 3.02 -3.96 4.04
C ALA A 26 1.56 -4.23 3.62
N ASP A 27 0.79 -4.96 4.44
CA ASP A 27 -0.63 -5.25 4.22
C ASP A 27 -1.47 -4.01 3.93
N TYR A 28 -1.09 -2.84 4.46
CA TYR A 28 -1.75 -1.57 4.17
C TYR A 28 -1.86 -1.28 2.66
N LEU A 29 -0.83 -1.66 1.90
CA LEU A 29 -0.73 -1.37 0.47
C LEU A 29 -1.67 -2.24 -0.38
N ASN A 30 -2.30 -3.27 0.20
CA ASN A 30 -3.23 -4.16 -0.51
C ASN A 30 -4.38 -3.41 -1.16
N GLN A 31 -4.91 -2.36 -0.54
CA GLN A 31 -6.00 -1.55 -1.12
C GLN A 31 -5.62 -0.91 -2.47
N PHE A 32 -4.33 -0.62 -2.67
CA PHE A 32 -3.82 -0.05 -3.93
C PHE A 32 -3.47 -1.14 -4.94
N HIS A 33 -2.98 -2.29 -4.51
CA HIS A 33 -2.83 -3.45 -5.39
C HIS A 33 -4.20 -3.90 -5.93
N GLU A 34 -5.24 -3.92 -5.08
CA GLU A 34 -6.63 -4.18 -5.45
C GLU A 34 -7.11 -3.20 -6.51
N LEU A 35 -6.83 -1.90 -6.33
CA LEU A 35 -7.14 -0.89 -7.35
C LEU A 35 -6.38 -1.15 -8.65
N ALA A 36 -5.08 -1.45 -8.60
CA ALA A 36 -4.27 -1.69 -9.80
C ALA A 36 -4.84 -2.85 -10.63
N MET A 37 -5.23 -3.95 -9.97
CA MET A 37 -5.86 -5.09 -10.66
C MET A 37 -7.27 -4.78 -11.15
N LEU A 38 -8.06 -4.01 -10.39
CA LEU A 38 -9.37 -3.55 -10.84
C LEU A 38 -9.23 -2.77 -12.14
N LEU A 39 -8.26 -1.85 -12.20
CA LEU A 39 -7.96 -1.07 -13.39
C LEU A 39 -7.59 -1.95 -14.59
N GLU A 40 -6.85 -3.04 -14.39
CA GLU A 40 -6.49 -3.98 -15.47
C GLU A 40 -7.65 -4.83 -15.95
N ALA A 41 -8.53 -5.26 -15.05
CA ALA A 41 -9.69 -6.08 -15.37
C ALA A 41 -10.81 -5.25 -16.02
N LEU A 42 -10.91 -3.96 -15.69
CA LEU A 42 -12.01 -3.09 -16.07
C LEU A 42 -12.26 -3.02 -17.58
N PRO A 43 -11.27 -2.90 -18.48
CA PRO A 43 -11.51 -2.87 -19.93
C PRO A 43 -12.17 -4.13 -20.49
N ALA A 44 -12.03 -5.27 -19.82
CA ALA A 44 -12.61 -6.54 -20.29
C ALA A 44 -14.11 -6.65 -20.01
N ASP A 45 -14.58 -6.06 -18.90
CA ASP A 45 -16.02 -5.94 -18.58
C ASP A 45 -16.31 -4.61 -17.85
N PRO A 46 -16.38 -3.49 -18.60
CA PRO A 46 -16.57 -2.17 -18.00
C PRO A 46 -17.86 -2.07 -17.19
N SER A 47 -18.93 -2.76 -17.65
CA SER A 47 -20.26 -2.68 -17.04
C SER A 47 -20.30 -3.25 -15.63
N SER A 48 -19.63 -4.39 -15.41
CA SER A 48 -19.57 -5.03 -14.09
C SER A 48 -18.66 -4.27 -13.13
N PHE A 49 -17.55 -3.70 -13.62
CA PHE A 49 -16.51 -3.09 -12.76
C PHE A 49 -16.67 -1.58 -12.53
N ALA A 50 -17.50 -0.88 -13.29
CA ALA A 50 -17.70 0.57 -13.12
C ALA A 50 -18.17 0.94 -11.70
N SER A 51 -19.07 0.13 -11.11
CA SER A 51 -19.57 0.38 -9.75
C SER A 51 -18.49 0.20 -8.68
N ASP A 52 -17.61 -0.80 -8.85
CA ASP A 52 -16.46 -1.03 -7.97
C ASP A 52 -15.47 0.14 -8.04
N LEU A 53 -15.17 0.63 -9.25
CA LEU A 53 -14.29 1.77 -9.45
C LEU A 53 -14.88 3.04 -8.80
N ASN A 54 -16.17 3.31 -9.00
CA ASN A 54 -16.85 4.47 -8.44
C ASN A 54 -16.96 4.43 -6.92
N SER A 55 -16.99 3.24 -6.33
CA SER A 55 -17.07 3.04 -4.88
C SER A 55 -15.70 2.98 -4.22
N TRP A 56 -14.62 2.90 -5.00
CA TRP A 56 -13.27 2.82 -4.46
C TRP A 56 -12.87 4.15 -3.82
N HIS A 57 -12.30 4.07 -2.63
CA HIS A 57 -11.68 5.19 -1.94
C HIS A 57 -10.40 4.74 -1.25
N ALA A 58 -9.43 5.64 -1.11
CA ALA A 58 -8.31 5.39 -0.23
C ALA A 58 -8.75 5.46 1.25
N VAL A 59 -8.16 4.61 2.07
CA VAL A 59 -8.33 4.58 3.52
C VAL A 59 -6.97 4.77 4.18
N ASP A 60 -6.91 5.58 5.23
CA ASP A 60 -5.67 5.83 5.97
C ASP A 60 -5.16 4.59 6.71
N TYR A 61 -3.87 4.62 7.08
CA TYR A 61 -3.16 3.46 7.64
C TYR A 61 -3.86 2.82 8.84
N GLU A 62 -4.17 3.60 9.87
CA GLU A 62 -4.79 3.06 11.08
C GLU A 62 -6.21 2.55 10.80
N GLU A 63 -6.98 3.27 9.99
CA GLU A 63 -8.35 2.90 9.62
C GLU A 63 -8.38 1.60 8.80
N HIS A 64 -7.42 1.40 7.89
CA HIS A 64 -7.27 0.15 7.15
C HIS A 64 -7.15 -1.04 8.11
N PHE A 65 -6.29 -0.94 9.13
CA PHE A 65 -6.12 -2.02 10.10
C PHE A 65 -7.33 -2.17 11.03
N TYR A 66 -7.96 -1.06 11.48
CA TYR A 66 -9.17 -1.13 12.29
C TYR A 66 -10.29 -1.93 11.60
N ARG A 67 -10.48 -1.71 10.29
CA ARG A 67 -11.47 -2.41 9.45
C ARG A 67 -11.03 -3.81 9.01
N SER A 68 -9.73 -4.11 9.07
CA SER A 68 -9.20 -5.41 8.63
C SER A 68 -9.66 -6.57 9.53
N ARG A 69 -9.70 -7.77 8.95
CA ARG A 69 -9.93 -9.04 9.68
C ARG A 69 -8.62 -9.66 10.20
N LEU A 70 -7.52 -8.92 10.16
CA LEU A 70 -6.21 -9.41 10.62
C LEU A 70 -6.23 -9.58 12.14
N LYS A 71 -5.70 -10.72 12.60
CA LYS A 71 -5.62 -11.07 14.01
C LYS A 71 -4.79 -10.06 14.81
N ASP A 72 -3.74 -9.52 14.20
CA ASP A 72 -2.76 -8.65 14.85
C ASP A 72 -2.91 -7.17 14.43
N LYS A 73 -4.11 -6.73 14.08
CA LYS A 73 -4.37 -5.34 13.65
C LYS A 73 -3.97 -4.28 14.69
N ASP A 74 -4.22 -4.55 15.96
CA ASP A 74 -3.84 -3.64 17.05
C ASP A 74 -2.31 -3.55 17.20
N LEU A 75 -1.61 -4.66 16.91
CA LEU A 75 -0.15 -4.68 16.89
C LEU A 75 0.39 -3.84 15.73
N ALA A 76 -0.18 -3.96 14.53
CA ALA A 76 0.23 -3.15 13.37
C ALA A 76 0.07 -1.65 13.63
N ILE A 77 -1.05 -1.23 14.23
CA ILE A 77 -1.29 0.17 14.61
C ILE A 77 -0.28 0.63 15.68
N ALA A 78 -0.04 -0.18 16.71
CA ALA A 78 0.93 0.14 17.75
C ALA A 78 2.37 0.19 17.24
N ALA A 79 2.72 -0.68 16.29
CA ALA A 79 4.02 -0.73 15.63
C ALA A 79 4.24 0.55 14.79
N TYR A 80 3.27 0.91 13.96
CA TYR A 80 3.30 2.14 13.14
C TYR A 80 3.49 3.41 14.00
N ARG A 81 2.77 3.52 15.13
CA ARG A 81 2.93 4.65 16.07
C ARG A 81 4.34 4.72 16.68
N ARG A 82 5.07 3.61 16.73
CA ARG A 82 6.43 3.48 17.26
C ARG A 82 7.50 3.42 16.18
N SER A 83 7.12 3.46 14.90
CA SER A 83 8.06 3.50 13.79
C SER A 83 9.06 4.65 13.96
N PRO A 84 10.34 4.46 13.60
CA PRO A 84 11.33 5.53 13.66
C PRO A 84 10.82 6.78 12.92
N GLN A 85 10.88 7.95 13.56
CA GLN A 85 10.22 9.17 13.06
C GLN A 85 10.55 9.49 11.60
N LYS A 86 11.81 9.34 11.19
CA LYS A 86 12.25 9.58 9.80
C LYS A 86 11.65 8.57 8.82
N VAL A 87 11.54 7.30 9.22
CA VAL A 87 10.94 6.24 8.40
C VAL A 87 9.44 6.48 8.25
N ARG A 88 8.76 6.76 9.37
CA ARG A 88 7.32 7.06 9.37
C ARG A 88 7.00 8.28 8.50
N ALA A 89 7.73 9.39 8.65
CA ALA A 89 7.52 10.59 7.86
C ALA A 89 7.72 10.36 6.34
N ARG A 90 8.73 9.57 5.96
CA ARG A 90 8.96 9.18 4.55
C ARG A 90 7.82 8.31 4.02
N PHE A 91 7.38 7.34 4.81
CA PHE A 91 6.27 6.47 4.44
C PHE A 91 4.99 7.28 4.28
N ASP A 92 4.62 8.10 5.27
CA ASP A 92 3.42 8.94 5.23
C ASP A 92 3.44 9.88 4.01
N SER A 93 4.59 10.43 3.65
CA SER A 93 4.74 11.25 2.43
C SER A 93 4.60 10.43 1.15
N ALA A 94 5.10 9.19 1.10
CA ALA A 94 4.89 8.28 -0.02
C ALA A 94 3.40 7.90 -0.15
N ILE A 95 2.74 7.60 0.98
CA ILE A 95 1.31 7.27 1.01
C ILE A 95 0.46 8.46 0.56
N ALA A 96 0.74 9.67 1.02
CA ALA A 96 -0.01 10.84 0.58
C ALA A 96 0.07 11.07 -0.94
N ARG A 97 1.26 10.87 -1.53
CA ARG A 97 1.46 10.92 -2.98
C ARG A 97 0.69 9.81 -3.70
N LEU A 98 0.77 8.58 -3.18
CA LEU A 98 0.06 7.42 -3.72
C LEU A 98 -1.46 7.60 -3.68
N GLN A 99 -2.02 8.06 -2.56
CA GLN A 99 -3.45 8.33 -2.40
C GLN A 99 -3.91 9.42 -3.38
N ALA A 100 -3.18 10.53 -3.47
CA ALA A 100 -3.53 11.62 -4.38
C ALA A 100 -3.52 11.18 -5.85
N GLU A 101 -2.50 10.42 -6.26
CA GLU A 101 -2.42 9.90 -7.62
C GLU A 101 -3.50 8.85 -7.89
N ALA A 102 -3.78 7.96 -6.95
CA ALA A 102 -4.84 6.96 -7.08
C ALA A 102 -6.21 7.61 -7.33
N LEU A 103 -6.58 8.63 -6.55
CA LEU A 103 -7.82 9.38 -6.75
C LEU A 103 -7.87 10.07 -8.13
N ARG A 104 -6.74 10.65 -8.56
CA ARG A 104 -6.64 11.27 -9.89
C ARG A 104 -6.85 10.23 -11.00
N LEU A 105 -6.23 9.06 -10.88
CA LEU A 105 -6.33 7.97 -11.85
C LEU A 105 -7.74 7.38 -11.92
N VAL A 106 -8.38 7.17 -10.77
CA VAL A 106 -9.78 6.73 -10.68
C VAL A 106 -10.69 7.73 -11.41
N ALA A 107 -10.52 9.03 -11.19
CA ALA A 107 -11.30 10.05 -11.89
C ALA A 107 -11.04 10.04 -13.40
N THR A 108 -9.79 9.92 -13.84
CA THR A 108 -9.42 9.82 -15.27
C THR A 108 -10.06 8.60 -15.94
N VAL A 109 -10.02 7.44 -15.28
CA VAL A 109 -10.61 6.20 -15.81
C VAL A 109 -12.14 6.28 -15.79
N GLY A 110 -12.72 6.88 -14.76
CA GLY A 110 -14.15 7.19 -14.70
C GLY A 110 -14.62 8.03 -15.89
N GLN A 111 -13.86 9.07 -16.26
CA GLN A 111 -14.16 9.86 -17.47
C GLN A 111 -14.00 9.06 -18.77
N ALA A 112 -13.06 8.11 -18.82
CA ALA A 112 -12.85 7.26 -19.98
C ALA A 112 -13.97 6.22 -20.16
N LEU A 113 -14.65 5.81 -19.08
CA LEU A 113 -15.84 4.94 -19.14
C LEU A 113 -17.00 5.61 -19.88
N ASP A 114 -17.18 6.91 -19.70
CA ASP A 114 -18.27 7.69 -20.29
C ASP A 114 -17.91 8.32 -21.65
N GLY A 115 -16.66 8.21 -22.09
CA GLY A 115 -16.09 8.97 -23.20
C GLY A 115 -15.69 8.14 -24.43
N PRO A 116 -15.32 8.81 -25.53
CA PRO A 116 -14.78 8.15 -26.73
C PRO A 116 -13.32 7.70 -26.57
N GLN A 117 -12.77 7.80 -25.35
CA GLN A 117 -11.36 7.54 -25.07
C GLN A 117 -11.06 6.04 -25.14
N ASN A 118 -9.82 5.67 -25.48
CA ASN A 118 -9.41 4.27 -25.43
C ASN A 118 -9.28 3.83 -23.96
N LEU A 119 -10.34 3.23 -23.45
CA LEU A 119 -10.44 2.76 -22.07
C LEU A 119 -9.31 1.82 -21.70
N LYS A 120 -8.97 0.86 -22.57
CA LYS A 120 -7.88 -0.09 -22.32
C LYS A 120 -6.54 0.61 -22.12
N MET A 121 -6.18 1.52 -23.02
CA MET A 121 -4.93 2.28 -22.92
C MET A 121 -4.87 3.14 -21.65
N THR A 122 -6.00 3.73 -21.27
CA THR A 122 -6.12 4.57 -20.06
C THR A 122 -5.94 3.73 -18.80
N CYS A 123 -6.61 2.57 -18.73
CA CYS A 123 -6.51 1.60 -17.66
C CYS A 123 -5.10 1.02 -17.51
N ASP A 124 -4.49 0.56 -18.60
CA ASP A 124 -3.12 0.00 -18.58
C ASP A 124 -2.12 1.05 -18.07
N GLY A 125 -2.23 2.30 -18.55
CA GLY A 125 -1.38 3.40 -18.11
C GLY A 125 -1.59 3.79 -16.65
N ALA A 126 -2.84 3.77 -16.18
CA ALA A 126 -3.19 4.04 -14.79
C ALA A 126 -2.64 2.95 -13.85
N ALA A 127 -2.85 1.68 -14.18
CA ALA A 127 -2.37 0.55 -13.40
C ALA A 127 -0.83 0.52 -13.31
N ALA A 128 -0.13 0.82 -14.42
CA ALA A 128 1.33 0.92 -14.43
C ALA A 128 1.85 2.06 -13.54
N ARG A 129 1.25 3.26 -13.61
CA ARG A 129 1.63 4.40 -12.75
C ARG A 129 1.40 4.10 -11.27
N LEU A 130 0.28 3.46 -10.96
CA LEU A 130 -0.06 3.10 -9.58
C LEU A 130 0.96 2.10 -9.01
N ARG A 131 1.38 1.10 -9.79
CA ARG A 131 2.40 0.12 -9.38
C ARG A 131 3.74 0.76 -9.01
N VAL A 132 4.21 1.73 -9.79
CA VAL A 132 5.46 2.45 -9.46
C VAL A 132 5.39 3.08 -8.06
N LEU A 133 4.27 3.74 -7.74
CA LEU A 133 4.09 4.38 -6.42
C LEU A 133 3.88 3.35 -5.30
N ILE A 134 3.25 2.22 -5.60
CA ILE A 134 3.13 1.10 -4.65
C ILE A 134 4.52 0.53 -4.35
N ASP A 135 5.36 0.31 -5.37
CA ASP A 135 6.72 -0.21 -5.22
C ASP A 135 7.59 0.74 -4.37
N ASP A 136 7.49 2.05 -4.59
CA ASP A 136 8.15 3.07 -3.76
C ASP A 136 7.73 2.97 -2.28
N ALA A 137 6.44 2.85 -2.01
CA ALA A 137 5.93 2.71 -0.64
C ALA A 137 6.33 1.37 -0.01
N ASN A 138 6.33 0.28 -0.80
CA ASN A 138 6.78 -1.05 -0.39
C ASN A 138 8.27 -1.04 -0.03
N ALA A 139 9.11 -0.35 -0.80
CA ALA A 139 10.53 -0.23 -0.51
C ALA A 139 10.76 0.41 0.87
N ILE A 140 10.06 1.51 1.16
CA ILE A 140 10.13 2.18 2.46
C ILE A 140 9.61 1.27 3.58
N ALA A 141 8.46 0.60 3.38
CA ALA A 141 7.89 -0.33 4.36
C ALA A 141 8.86 -1.48 4.70
N ASN A 142 9.60 -1.98 3.71
CA ASN A 142 10.55 -3.07 3.88
C ASN A 142 11.96 -2.64 4.33
N GLY A 143 12.19 -1.34 4.51
CA GLY A 143 13.51 -0.83 4.93
C GLY A 143 14.54 -0.71 3.80
N TYR A 144 14.12 -0.88 2.55
CA TYR A 144 14.95 -0.52 1.40
C TYR A 144 15.03 1.01 1.32
N LEU A 145 16.12 1.54 1.85
CA LEU A 145 16.51 2.92 1.62
C LEU A 145 17.27 2.93 0.29
N ALA A 146 16.74 3.61 -0.74
CA ALA A 146 17.61 4.12 -1.79
C ALA A 146 18.65 5.00 -1.09
N GLU A 147 19.93 4.61 -1.16
CA GLU A 147 20.99 5.33 -0.47
C GLU A 147 20.98 6.79 -0.92
N GLU A 148 20.64 7.70 -0.01
CA GLU A 148 20.91 9.12 -0.20
C GLU A 148 22.42 9.30 -0.11
N ASP A 149 23.03 9.34 -1.30
CA ASP A 149 24.32 9.89 -1.67
C ASP A 149 25.37 10.05 -0.53
N GLY A 150 26.40 9.20 -0.57
CA GLY A 150 27.76 9.64 -0.25
C GLY A 150 28.29 9.52 1.18
N ARG A 151 27.85 8.56 2.01
CA ARG A 151 28.63 8.22 3.23
C ARG A 151 28.66 6.73 3.53
N LYS A 152 29.83 6.11 3.30
CA LYS A 152 30.21 4.83 3.92
C LYS A 152 29.89 4.89 5.42
N GLY A 153 28.95 4.06 5.87
CA GLY A 153 28.58 3.96 7.27
C GLY A 153 28.00 2.59 7.57
N GLU A 154 28.88 1.72 8.10
CA GLU A 154 28.64 0.56 8.98
C GLU A 154 27.27 -0.13 8.98
N ARG A 155 27.30 -1.47 8.85
CA ARG A 155 26.20 -2.39 9.22
C ARG A 155 25.61 -1.96 10.57
N ARG A 156 24.48 -1.26 10.54
CA ARG A 156 23.82 -0.73 11.72
C ARG A 156 23.06 -1.86 12.40
N SER A 157 23.44 -2.14 13.65
CA SER A 157 23.05 -3.30 14.45
C SER A 157 21.57 -3.66 14.41
N GLN A 158 21.31 -4.96 14.24
CA GLN A 158 19.99 -5.58 14.32
C GLN A 158 19.47 -5.50 15.76
N ILE A 159 18.61 -4.53 16.05
CA ILE A 159 17.81 -4.53 17.27
C ILE A 159 16.61 -5.43 16.98
N THR A 160 16.60 -6.64 17.54
CA THR A 160 15.43 -7.53 17.48
C THR A 160 14.26 -6.96 18.26
N ILE A 161 13.03 -7.29 17.86
CA ILE A 161 11.79 -6.91 18.54
C ILE A 161 11.87 -7.22 20.06
N ASP A 162 12.48 -8.34 20.44
CA ASP A 162 12.71 -8.74 21.84
C ASP A 162 13.62 -7.77 22.63
N THR A 163 14.51 -7.05 21.96
CA THR A 163 15.42 -6.10 22.59
C THR A 163 14.70 -4.80 22.96
N LEU A 164 13.68 -4.41 22.19
CA LEU A 164 12.82 -3.27 22.54
C LEU A 164 11.93 -3.55 23.76
N PHE A 165 11.53 -4.80 23.98
CA PHE A 165 10.72 -5.19 25.15
C PHE A 165 11.51 -5.21 26.47
N ARG A 166 12.83 -5.38 26.44
CA ARG A 166 13.68 -5.42 27.65
C ARG A 166 13.93 -4.06 28.31
N LEU A 167 13.79 -2.95 27.58
CA LEU A 167 13.95 -1.59 28.12
C LEU A 167 12.76 -1.11 28.99
N ARG A 168 11.76 -1.97 29.27
CA ARG A 168 10.61 -1.66 30.16
C ARG A 168 10.64 -2.40 31.50
N LYS A 169 11.74 -3.07 31.85
CA LYS A 169 11.97 -3.62 33.20
C LYS A 169 13.41 -3.34 33.65
N GLY A 170 13.71 -2.05 33.83
CA GLY A 170 14.90 -1.52 34.49
C GLY A 170 14.56 -0.18 35.08
#